data_AF-A0A1G3UDV6-F1
#
_entry.id   AF-A0A1G3UDV6-F1
#
_cell.length_a   1.000
_cell.length_b   1.000
_cell.length_c   1.000
_cell.angle_alpha   90.00
_cell.angle_beta   90.00
_cell.angle_gamma   90.00
#
_symmetry.space_group_name_H-M   'P 1'
#
loop_
_entity.id
_entity.type
_entity.pdbx_description
1 polymer ?
#
loop_
_entity_poly.entity_id
_entity_poly.type
_entity_poly.pdbx_seq_one_letter_code
_entity_poly.pdbx_strand_id
1 'polypeptide(L)'
;MENLTIKELHSLRIAIFDNAENLQKEAKLLLDNEMFSRAYLLAYFCFEELGKIPIIVGVIAKIELGETVDWKKLKKRFYNHTKKITSQNYHYYMFGLETDLQSNSDVKWLKKANISVGSSFEKKNLATYVDAKNKEFLLPSEQITKDECQELVKFAFECLRAHWHSETLTNPILSELANKT
;
A
#
# COMPACT_ATOMS: atom_id res chain seq x y z
N MET A 1 1.91 11.04 16.22
CA MET A 1 0.52 10.61 16.06
C MET A 1 0.07 10.19 17.44
N GLU A 2 -0.69 11.06 18.09
CA GLU A 2 -1.07 10.95 19.51
C GLU A 2 -2.47 11.54 19.65
N ASN A 3 -3.34 10.88 20.42
CA ASN A 3 -4.68 11.35 20.80
C ASN A 3 -5.61 11.78 19.66
N LEU A 4 -5.54 11.13 18.50
CA LEU A 4 -6.48 11.39 17.41
C LEU A 4 -7.87 10.83 17.76
N THR A 5 -8.90 11.63 17.53
CA THR A 5 -10.30 11.23 17.58
C THR A 5 -10.66 10.27 16.44
N ILE A 6 -11.75 9.51 16.57
CA ILE A 6 -12.26 8.63 15.50
C ILE A 6 -12.47 9.43 14.19
N LYS A 7 -13.03 10.64 14.27
CA LYS A 7 -13.24 11.51 13.10
C LYS A 7 -11.91 11.90 12.42
N GLU A 8 -10.89 12.24 13.19
CA GLU A 8 -9.55 12.54 12.65
C GLU A 8 -8.89 11.31 12.05
N LEU A 9 -9.10 10.12 12.62
CA LEU A 9 -8.61 8.86 12.04
C LEU A 9 -9.30 8.53 10.71
N HIS A 10 -10.60 8.79 10.56
CA HIS A 10 -11.29 8.66 9.27
C HIS A 10 -10.81 9.70 8.25
N SER A 11 -10.56 10.94 8.67
CA SER A 11 -10.00 11.97 7.80
C SER A 11 -8.59 11.62 7.34
N LEU A 12 -7.78 11.01 8.23
CA LEU A 12 -6.46 10.49 7.89
C LEU A 12 -6.52 9.36 6.86
N ARG A 13 -7.52 8.46 6.93
CA ARG A 13 -7.73 7.41 5.92
C ARG A 13 -7.94 8.01 4.53
N ILE A 14 -8.75 9.06 4.41
CA ILE A 14 -8.99 9.77 3.14
C ILE A 14 -7.70 10.40 2.62
N ALA A 15 -6.98 11.16 3.47
CA ALA A 15 -5.73 11.80 3.07
C ALA A 15 -4.66 10.78 2.59
N ILE A 16 -4.60 9.61 3.22
CA ILE A 16 -3.72 8.51 2.78
C ILE A 16 -4.17 7.98 1.41
N PHE A 17 -5.47 7.77 1.21
CA PHE A 17 -6.02 7.29 -0.05
C PHE A 17 -5.75 8.27 -1.19
N ASP A 18 -6.01 9.56 -1.00
CA ASP A 18 -5.77 10.62 -2.00
C ASP A 18 -4.28 10.67 -2.41
N ASN A 19 -3.37 10.54 -1.44
CA ASN A 19 -1.94 10.48 -1.73
C ASN A 19 -1.57 9.22 -2.54
N ALA A 20 -2.15 8.07 -2.20
CA ALA A 20 -1.92 6.83 -2.93
C ALA A 20 -2.47 6.88 -4.37
N GLU A 21 -3.61 7.54 -4.59
CA GLU A 21 -4.18 7.76 -5.92
C GLU A 21 -3.24 8.61 -6.79
N ASN A 22 -2.73 9.72 -6.24
CA ASN A 22 -1.76 10.57 -6.94
C ASN A 22 -0.48 9.82 -7.29
N LEU A 23 0.06 9.03 -6.36
CA LEU A 23 1.23 8.19 -6.61
C LEU A 23 1.00 7.21 -7.76
N GLN A 24 -0.17 6.57 -7.83
CA GLN A 24 -0.47 5.63 -8.92
C GLN A 24 -0.66 6.35 -10.26
N LYS A 25 -1.34 7.49 -10.26
CA LYS A 25 -1.54 8.33 -11.44
C LYS A 25 -0.20 8.77 -12.03
N GLU A 26 0.72 9.24 -11.20
CA GLU A 26 2.06 9.62 -11.60
C GLU A 26 2.88 8.40 -12.06
N ALA A 27 2.78 7.26 -11.38
CA ALA A 27 3.42 6.02 -11.79
C ALA A 27 2.99 5.59 -13.21
N LYS A 28 1.69 5.70 -13.51
CA LYS A 28 1.14 5.40 -14.83
C LYS A 28 1.66 6.35 -15.90
N LEU A 29 1.69 7.66 -15.62
CA LEU A 29 2.24 8.66 -16.54
C LEU A 29 3.71 8.40 -16.87
N LEU A 30 4.51 8.06 -15.87
CA LEU A 30 5.91 7.70 -16.05
C LEU A 30 6.09 6.41 -16.85
N LEU A 31 5.26 5.40 -16.61
CA LEU A 31 5.27 4.15 -17.37
C LEU A 31 4.97 4.39 -18.86
N ASP A 32 3.99 5.25 -19.15
CA ASP A 32 3.60 5.61 -20.52
C ASP A 32 4.69 6.37 -21.29
N ASN A 33 5.63 6.98 -20.56
CA ASN A 33 6.81 7.67 -21.10
C ASN A 33 8.10 6.87 -20.91
N GLU A 34 8.01 5.56 -20.68
CA GLU A 34 9.14 4.63 -20.57
C GLU A 34 10.13 4.95 -19.43
N MET A 35 9.69 5.71 -18.41
CA MET A 35 10.47 6.04 -17.22
C MET A 35 10.34 4.94 -16.15
N PHE A 36 10.69 3.69 -16.51
CA PHE A 36 10.35 2.48 -15.76
C PHE A 36 10.82 2.48 -14.30
N SER A 37 12.06 2.93 -14.04
CA SER A 37 12.62 3.00 -12.70
C SER A 37 11.79 3.87 -11.75
N ARG A 38 11.37 5.05 -12.23
CA ARG A 38 10.57 6.00 -11.43
C ARG A 38 9.10 5.57 -11.35
N ALA A 39 8.55 5.04 -12.44
CA ALA A 39 7.21 4.45 -12.42
C ALA A 39 7.09 3.31 -11.41
N TYR A 40 8.08 2.40 -11.37
CA TYR A 40 8.15 1.32 -10.38
C TYR A 40 8.23 1.86 -8.96
N LEU A 41 9.08 2.86 -8.71
CA LEU A 41 9.21 3.47 -7.38
C LEU A 41 7.89 4.09 -6.88
N LEU A 42 7.19 4.84 -7.73
CA LEU A 42 5.91 5.45 -7.36
C LEU A 42 4.80 4.40 -7.17
N ALA A 43 4.76 3.36 -8.00
CA ALA A 43 3.85 2.23 -7.81
C ALA A 43 4.13 1.51 -6.48
N TYR A 44 5.39 1.34 -6.11
CA TYR A 44 5.79 0.78 -4.82
C TYR A 44 5.29 1.65 -3.66
N PHE A 45 5.52 2.96 -3.74
CA PHE A 45 5.04 3.91 -2.73
C PHE A 45 3.52 3.90 -2.62
N CYS A 46 2.78 3.76 -3.72
CA CYS A 46 1.32 3.71 -3.70
C CYS A 46 0.79 2.61 -2.76
N PHE A 47 1.13 1.34 -3.00
CA PHE A 47 0.61 0.26 -2.14
C PHE A 47 1.25 0.26 -0.74
N GLU A 48 2.46 0.81 -0.61
CA GLU A 48 3.07 1.06 0.70
C GLU A 48 2.28 2.09 1.53
N GLU A 49 1.81 3.15 0.89
CA GLU A 49 1.04 4.21 1.51
C GLU A 49 -0.35 3.69 1.92
N LEU A 50 -1.02 2.94 1.03
CA LEU A 50 -2.28 2.25 1.31
C LEU A 50 -2.19 1.31 2.52
N GLY A 51 -1.03 0.67 2.73
CA GLY A 51 -0.78 -0.18 3.89
C GLY A 51 -0.94 0.51 5.26
N LYS A 52 -1.02 1.85 5.31
CA LYS A 52 -1.35 2.61 6.52
C LYS A 52 -2.84 2.53 6.88
N ILE A 53 -3.74 2.43 5.90
CA ILE A 53 -5.20 2.41 6.15
C ILE A 53 -5.61 1.27 7.09
N PRO A 54 -5.23 0.00 6.86
CA PRO A 54 -5.67 -1.09 7.74
C PRO A 54 -5.04 -1.00 9.14
N ILE A 55 -3.88 -0.34 9.27
CA ILE A 55 -3.29 -0.03 10.57
C ILE A 55 -4.19 0.94 11.34
N ILE A 56 -4.73 1.97 10.67
CA ILE A 56 -5.64 2.96 11.26
C ILE A 56 -7.01 2.34 11.56
N VAL A 57 -7.58 1.53 10.66
CA VAL A 57 -8.84 0.81 10.90
C VAL A 57 -8.75 -0.07 12.15
N GLY A 58 -7.63 -0.77 12.35
CA GLY A 58 -7.41 -1.56 13.56
C GLY A 58 -7.32 -0.72 14.86
N VAL A 59 -7.01 0.57 14.77
CA VAL A 59 -7.03 1.49 15.92
C VAL A 59 -8.43 2.00 16.20
N ILE A 60 -9.19 2.34 15.15
CA ILE A 60 -10.58 2.75 15.27
C ILE A 60 -11.39 1.65 15.99
N ALA A 61 -11.26 0.40 15.53
CA ALA A 61 -11.94 -0.74 16.14
C ALA A 61 -11.62 -0.88 17.65
N LYS A 62 -10.37 -0.63 18.05
CA LYS A 62 -9.99 -0.65 19.48
C LYS A 62 -10.68 0.42 20.29
N ILE A 63 -10.73 1.66 19.77
CA ILE A 63 -11.39 2.77 20.45
C ILE A 63 -12.88 2.48 20.60
N GLU A 64 -13.53 1.97 19.56
CA GLU A 64 -14.96 1.61 19.58
C GLU A 64 -15.28 0.48 20.56
N LEU A 65 -14.35 -0.48 20.73
CA LEU A 65 -14.46 -1.54 21.74
C LEU A 65 -14.11 -1.09 23.16
N GLY A 66 -13.77 0.19 23.36
CA GLY A 66 -13.35 0.73 24.66
C GLY A 66 -11.95 0.26 25.10
N GLU A 67 -11.14 -0.28 24.18
CA GLU A 67 -9.77 -0.68 24.46
C GLU A 67 -8.81 0.52 24.52
N THR A 68 -7.75 0.37 25.31
CA THR A 68 -6.68 1.38 25.35
C THR A 68 -5.79 1.32 24.10
N VAL A 69 -5.51 2.49 23.52
CA VAL A 69 -4.62 2.62 22.36
C VAL A 69 -3.21 3.00 22.79
N ASP A 70 -2.24 2.13 22.47
CA ASP A 70 -0.82 2.46 22.55
C ASP A 70 -0.39 3.28 21.32
N TRP A 71 -0.46 4.60 21.44
CA TRP A 71 -0.08 5.55 20.39
C TRP A 71 1.39 5.44 19.98
N LYS A 72 2.29 5.05 20.89
CA LYS A 72 3.72 4.88 20.58
C LYS A 72 3.93 3.67 19.69
N LYS A 73 3.30 2.54 20.02
CA LYS A 73 3.32 1.31 19.20
C LYS A 73 2.65 1.54 17.85
N LEU A 74 1.54 2.27 17.84
CA LEU A 74 0.87 2.66 16.60
C LEU A 74 1.79 3.49 15.70
N LYS A 75 2.39 4.57 16.23
CA LYS A 75 3.34 5.41 15.50
C LYS A 75 4.48 4.57 14.91
N LYS A 76 5.06 3.65 15.71
CA LYS A 76 6.11 2.74 15.25
C LYS A 76 5.64 1.86 14.08
N ARG A 77 4.44 1.29 14.15
CA ARG A 77 3.87 0.45 13.08
C ARG A 77 3.56 1.27 11.83
N PHE A 78 3.02 2.47 11.99
CA PHE A 78 2.64 3.39 10.91
C PHE A 78 3.82 3.80 10.03
N TYR A 79 5.02 3.99 10.61
CA TYR A 79 6.23 4.34 9.85
C TYR A 79 7.07 3.14 9.41
N ASN A 80 6.78 1.94 9.90
CA ASN A 80 7.58 0.77 9.56
C ASN A 80 7.18 0.23 8.19
N HIS A 81 8.12 0.28 7.24
CA HIS A 81 7.96 -0.17 5.86
C HIS A 81 7.41 -1.62 5.77
N THR A 82 8.03 -2.57 6.46
CA THR A 82 7.58 -3.98 6.49
C THR A 82 6.14 -4.11 6.99
N LYS A 83 5.79 -3.42 8.08
CA LYS A 83 4.44 -3.50 8.65
C LYS A 83 3.38 -2.92 7.71
N LYS A 84 3.70 -1.86 6.95
CA LYS A 84 2.80 -1.30 5.94
C LYS A 84 2.55 -2.30 4.81
N ILE A 85 3.61 -2.86 4.21
CA ILE A 85 3.45 -3.83 3.11
C ILE A 85 2.71 -5.08 3.57
N THR A 86 3.06 -5.64 4.72
CA THR A 86 2.33 -6.79 5.26
C THR A 86 0.85 -6.44 5.47
N SER A 87 0.54 -5.28 6.05
CA SER A 87 -0.84 -4.83 6.24
C SER A 87 -1.59 -4.64 4.93
N GLN A 88 -0.90 -4.14 3.89
CA GLN A 88 -1.44 -4.02 2.55
C GLN A 88 -1.76 -5.39 1.93
N ASN A 89 -0.85 -6.36 2.04
CA ASN A 89 -1.06 -7.70 1.49
C ASN A 89 -2.30 -8.38 2.11
N TYR A 90 -2.48 -8.25 3.42
CA TYR A 90 -3.68 -8.77 4.09
C TYR A 90 -4.96 -8.08 3.62
N HIS A 91 -4.91 -6.76 3.43
CA HIS A 91 -6.06 -6.01 2.92
C HIS A 91 -6.41 -6.41 1.49
N TYR A 92 -5.42 -6.49 0.60
CA TYR A 92 -5.63 -6.92 -0.78
C TYR A 92 -6.13 -8.37 -0.87
N TYR A 93 -5.65 -9.26 -0.01
CA TYR A 93 -6.21 -10.61 0.11
C TYR A 93 -7.70 -10.61 0.49
N MET A 94 -8.11 -9.71 1.39
CA MET A 94 -9.50 -9.64 1.87
C MET A 94 -10.46 -8.99 0.86
N PHE A 95 -10.01 -7.95 0.15
CA PHE A 95 -10.89 -7.09 -0.64
C PHE A 95 -10.56 -7.03 -2.14
N GLY A 96 -9.43 -7.60 -2.56
CA GLY A 96 -8.92 -7.53 -3.94
C GLY A 96 -8.70 -8.87 -4.63
N LEU A 97 -8.78 -9.99 -3.90
CA LEU A 97 -8.70 -11.33 -4.47
C LEU A 97 -10.05 -12.04 -4.39
N GLU A 98 -10.33 -12.85 -5.40
CA GLU A 98 -11.44 -13.80 -5.35
C GLU A 98 -11.08 -14.97 -4.44
N THR A 99 -12.00 -15.36 -3.56
CA THR A 99 -11.79 -16.49 -2.65
C THR A 99 -11.82 -17.81 -3.43
N ASP A 100 -10.74 -18.57 -3.33
CA ASP A 100 -10.61 -19.88 -3.97
C ASP A 100 -10.68 -21.00 -2.93
N LEU A 101 -11.90 -21.46 -2.67
CA LEU A 101 -12.18 -22.51 -1.70
C LEU A 101 -11.66 -23.91 -2.12
N GLN A 102 -11.30 -24.10 -3.40
CA GLN A 102 -10.86 -25.40 -3.90
C GLN A 102 -9.35 -25.56 -3.77
N SER A 103 -8.59 -24.59 -4.30
CA SER A 103 -7.13 -24.70 -4.39
C SER A 103 -6.39 -23.84 -3.37
N ASN A 104 -7.10 -22.97 -2.65
CA ASN A 104 -6.55 -21.98 -1.72
C ASN A 104 -5.47 -21.11 -2.39
N SER A 105 -5.66 -20.74 -3.66
CA SER A 105 -4.68 -19.97 -4.44
C SER A 105 -4.47 -18.56 -3.87
N ASP A 106 -5.52 -17.94 -3.34
CA ASP A 106 -5.53 -16.70 -2.58
C ASP A 106 -4.65 -16.75 -1.31
N VAL A 107 -4.79 -17.82 -0.51
CA VAL A 107 -3.97 -18.04 0.69
C VAL A 107 -2.52 -18.30 0.32
N LYS A 108 -2.26 -19.07 -0.75
CA LYS A 108 -0.92 -19.31 -1.27
C LYS A 108 -0.28 -18.02 -1.76
N TRP A 109 -1.04 -17.16 -2.45
CA TRP A 109 -0.61 -15.83 -2.84
C TRP A 109 -0.20 -15.00 -1.62
N LEU A 110 -1.04 -14.93 -0.59
CA LEU A 110 -0.78 -14.16 0.62
C LEU A 110 0.50 -14.62 1.34
N LYS A 111 0.69 -15.94 1.47
CA LYS A 111 1.91 -16.51 2.06
C LYS A 111 3.16 -16.10 1.26
N LYS A 112 3.11 -16.22 -0.07
CA LYS A 112 4.22 -15.83 -0.95
C LYS A 112 4.50 -14.34 -0.84
N ALA A 113 3.47 -13.49 -0.92
CA ALA A 113 3.59 -12.04 -0.83
C ALA A 113 4.25 -11.61 0.49
N ASN A 114 3.90 -12.25 1.62
CA ASN A 114 4.47 -11.92 2.92
C ASN A 114 5.92 -12.41 3.11
N ILE A 115 6.30 -13.55 2.52
CA ILE A 115 7.70 -14.00 2.51
C ILE A 115 8.59 -13.01 1.74
N SER A 116 8.08 -12.46 0.63
CA SER A 116 8.83 -11.54 -0.24
C SER A 116 8.93 -10.11 0.28
N VAL A 117 8.27 -9.72 1.38
CA VAL A 117 8.31 -8.34 1.89
C VAL A 117 9.74 -7.90 2.21
N GLY A 118 10.55 -8.76 2.82
CA GLY A 118 11.92 -8.42 3.19
C GLY A 118 12.80 -8.04 1.99
N SER A 119 12.73 -8.83 0.92
CA SER A 119 13.53 -8.60 -0.29
C SER A 119 12.93 -7.56 -1.23
N SER A 120 11.64 -7.24 -1.11
CA SER A 120 10.99 -6.22 -1.96
C SER A 120 11.60 -4.81 -1.82
N PHE A 121 12.25 -4.53 -0.69
CA PHE A 121 12.98 -3.27 -0.47
C PHE A 121 14.24 -3.13 -1.31
N GLU A 122 14.89 -4.24 -1.68
CA GLU A 122 16.11 -4.21 -2.49
C GLU A 122 15.80 -3.62 -3.87
N LYS A 123 14.75 -4.12 -4.54
CA LYS A 123 14.31 -3.58 -5.83
C LYS A 123 13.86 -2.14 -5.74
N LYS A 124 13.14 -1.75 -4.68
CA LYS A 124 12.79 -0.34 -4.43
C LYS A 124 14.03 0.55 -4.34
N ASN A 125 15.07 0.11 -3.62
CA ASN A 125 16.31 0.87 -3.48
C ASN A 125 17.06 0.98 -4.80
N LEU A 126 17.17 -0.14 -5.55
CA LEU A 126 17.76 -0.17 -6.88
C LEU A 126 17.00 0.73 -7.87
N ALA A 127 15.68 0.83 -7.75
CA ALA A 127 14.86 1.75 -8.54
C ALA A 127 15.04 3.25 -8.15
N THR A 128 15.78 3.54 -7.08
CA THR A 128 15.94 4.91 -6.56
C THR A 128 17.37 5.40 -6.67
N TYR A 129 18.30 4.64 -6.10
CA TYR A 129 19.68 5.03 -5.86
C TYR A 129 20.65 4.29 -6.77
N VAL A 130 21.72 4.97 -7.19
CA VAL A 130 22.88 4.30 -7.74
C VAL A 130 23.53 3.48 -6.62
N ASP A 131 23.91 2.25 -6.92
CA ASP A 131 24.63 1.37 -6.01
C ASP A 131 25.99 0.96 -6.61
N ALA A 132 26.91 0.51 -5.77
CA ALA A 132 28.23 0.05 -6.18
C ALA A 132 28.56 -1.29 -5.51
N LYS A 133 28.70 -2.34 -6.32
CA LYS A 133 29.01 -3.70 -5.83
C LYS A 133 30.09 -4.31 -6.70
N ASN A 134 31.12 -4.89 -6.08
CA ASN A 134 32.21 -5.58 -6.78
C ASN A 134 32.90 -4.77 -7.90
N LYS A 135 33.05 -3.45 -7.71
CA LYS A 135 33.60 -2.49 -8.71
C LYS A 135 32.69 -2.24 -9.93
N GLU A 136 31.45 -2.71 -9.90
CA GLU A 136 30.42 -2.38 -10.87
C GLU A 136 29.44 -1.35 -10.28
N PHE A 137 28.93 -0.47 -11.13
CA PHE A 137 27.92 0.53 -10.77
C PHE A 137 26.55 0.05 -11.25
N LEU A 138 25.55 0.09 -10.38
CA LEU A 138 24.18 -0.26 -10.70
C LEU A 138 23.38 1.03 -10.86
N LEU A 139 22.94 1.32 -12.08
CA LEU A 139 22.14 2.50 -12.39
C LEU A 139 20.64 2.17 -12.29
N PRO A 140 19.81 2.99 -11.62
CA PRO A 140 18.39 2.72 -11.47
C PRO A 140 17.62 2.48 -12.76
N SER A 141 18.02 3.15 -13.85
CA SER A 141 17.43 3.01 -15.18
C SER A 141 17.62 1.62 -15.80
N GLU A 142 18.60 0.85 -15.31
CA GLU A 142 18.98 -0.45 -15.84
C GLU A 142 18.51 -1.61 -14.94
N GLN A 143 18.07 -1.32 -13.72
CA GLN A 143 17.69 -2.34 -12.73
C GLN A 143 16.23 -2.76 -12.79
N ILE A 144 15.39 -2.03 -13.55
CA ILE A 144 13.95 -2.27 -13.63
C ILE A 144 13.57 -2.48 -15.09
N THR A 145 13.06 -3.67 -15.39
CA THR A 145 12.54 -3.99 -16.72
C THR A 145 11.16 -3.38 -16.93
N LYS A 146 10.76 -3.24 -18.20
CA LYS A 146 9.41 -2.81 -18.59
C LYS A 146 8.34 -3.70 -17.98
N ASP A 147 8.51 -5.02 -18.07
CA ASP A 147 7.51 -5.99 -17.60
C ASP A 147 7.33 -5.91 -16.08
N GLU A 148 8.42 -5.86 -15.31
CA GLU A 148 8.35 -5.68 -13.85
C GLU A 148 7.67 -4.38 -13.45
N CYS A 149 7.94 -3.30 -14.19
CA CYS A 149 7.29 -2.02 -13.99
C CYS A 149 5.79 -2.09 -14.28
N GLN A 150 5.40 -2.68 -15.41
CA GLN A 150 4.00 -2.87 -15.79
C GLN A 150 3.23 -3.71 -14.77
N GLU A 151 3.81 -4.82 -14.32
CA GLU A 151 3.23 -5.70 -13.30
C GLU A 151 3.01 -4.94 -11.99
N LEU A 152 4.00 -4.17 -11.51
CA LEU A 152 3.88 -3.46 -10.25
C LEU A 152 2.91 -2.28 -10.33
N VAL A 153 2.91 -1.53 -11.44
CA VAL A 153 1.95 -0.43 -11.66
C VAL A 153 0.52 -0.98 -11.71
N LYS A 154 0.31 -2.12 -12.38
CA LYS A 154 -0.97 -2.82 -12.38
C LYS A 154 -1.35 -3.26 -10.96
N PHE A 155 -0.44 -3.89 -10.23
CA PHE A 155 -0.71 -4.32 -8.86
C PHE A 155 -1.06 -3.16 -7.91
N ALA A 156 -0.38 -2.02 -8.04
CA ALA A 156 -0.69 -0.81 -7.28
C ALA A 156 -2.11 -0.30 -7.58
N PHE A 157 -2.53 -0.34 -8.86
CA PHE A 157 -3.89 -0.01 -9.25
C PHE A 157 -4.92 -0.99 -8.66
N GLU A 158 -4.64 -2.29 -8.69
CA GLU A 158 -5.50 -3.30 -8.07
C GLU A 158 -5.66 -3.09 -6.55
N CYS A 159 -4.56 -2.73 -5.88
CA CYS A 159 -4.58 -2.34 -4.48
C CYS A 159 -5.48 -1.12 -4.23
N LEU A 160 -5.40 -0.08 -5.07
CA LEU A 160 -6.30 1.08 -4.97
C LEU A 160 -7.77 0.67 -5.12
N ARG A 161 -8.11 -0.19 -6.08
CA ARG A 161 -9.49 -0.67 -6.26
C ARG A 161 -10.01 -1.40 -5.02
N ALA A 162 -9.19 -2.27 -4.44
CA ALA A 162 -9.54 -2.97 -3.21
C ALA A 162 -9.79 -1.99 -2.05
N HIS A 163 -8.93 -0.97 -1.90
CA HIS A 163 -9.11 0.07 -0.88
C HIS A 163 -10.35 0.91 -1.12
N TRP A 164 -10.58 1.35 -2.35
CA TRP A 164 -11.80 2.09 -2.71
C TRP A 164 -13.05 1.32 -2.34
N HIS A 165 -13.11 0.03 -2.70
CA HIS A 165 -14.21 -0.85 -2.30
C HIS A 165 -14.38 -0.90 -0.78
N SER A 166 -13.32 -1.12 -0.01
CA SER A 166 -13.43 -1.18 1.45
C SER A 166 -13.74 0.16 2.11
N GLU A 167 -13.19 1.27 1.61
CA GLU A 167 -13.38 2.62 2.16
C GLU A 167 -14.81 3.11 1.93
N THR A 168 -15.38 2.87 0.74
CA THR A 168 -16.79 3.21 0.45
C THR A 168 -17.77 2.49 1.36
N LEU A 169 -17.43 1.28 1.81
CA LEU A 169 -18.25 0.49 2.74
C LEU A 169 -18.06 0.88 4.21
N THR A 170 -16.89 1.39 4.60
CA THR A 170 -16.47 1.47 6.02
C THR A 170 -16.00 2.84 6.49
N ASN A 171 -15.93 3.84 5.61
CA ASN A 171 -15.58 5.21 5.97
C ASN A 171 -16.85 6.07 6.01
N PRO A 172 -17.34 6.45 7.21
CA PRO A 172 -18.60 7.17 7.35
C PRO A 172 -18.58 8.54 6.65
N ILE A 173 -17.40 9.17 6.52
CA ILE A 173 -17.27 10.43 5.79
C ILE A 173 -17.64 10.25 4.30
N LEU A 174 -17.25 9.12 3.69
CA LEU A 174 -17.61 8.82 2.30
C LEU A 174 -19.09 8.46 2.16
N SER A 175 -19.64 7.70 3.11
CA SER A 175 -21.07 7.37 3.13
C SER A 175 -21.95 8.63 3.24
N GLU A 176 -21.56 9.60 4.06
CA GLU A 176 -22.26 10.88 4.20
C GLU A 176 -22.22 11.73 2.92
N LEU A 177 -21.11 11.70 2.17
CA LEU A 177 -20.98 12.41 0.90
C LEU A 177 -21.86 11.77 -0.18
N ALA A 178 -21.89 10.43 -0.27
CA ALA A 178 -22.72 9.73 -1.24
C ALA A 178 -24.23 10.02 -1.04
N ASN A 179 -24.69 10.14 0.21
CA ASN A 179 -26.09 10.41 0.53
C ASN A 179 -26.52 11.89 0.35
N LYS A 180 -25.60 12.80 0.03
CA LYS A 180 -25.88 14.22 -0.23
C LYS A 180 -25.97 14.58 -1.71
N THR A 181 -25.76 13.60 -2.60
CA THR A 181 -25.80 13.74 -4.06
C THR A 181 -27.05 13.09 -4.62
#